data_AF-A0A2A2Q602-F1
#
_entry.id   AF-A0A2A2Q602-F1
#
_cell.length_a   1.000
_cell.length_b   1.000
_cell.length_c   1.000
_cell.angle_alpha   90.00
_cell.angle_beta   90.00
_cell.angle_gamma   90.00
#
_symmetry.space_group_name_H-M   'P 1'
#
loop_
_entity.id
_entity.type
_entity.pdbx_description
1 polymer ?
#
loop_
_entity_poly.entity_id
_entity_poly.type
_entity_poly.pdbx_seq_one_letter_code
_entity_poly.pdbx_strand_id
1 'polypeptide(L)'
;MLENPLFIPVLLGALVVLQLLVIALLLRVSGRVSRLSRMLAPAVSPVGRDLADRKESNADQKKWFAQFLAEDPECAQLPKKEQFAAFRRWREEKGMNWKSPVEPE
;
A
#
# COMPACT_ATOMS: atom_id res chain seq x y z
N MET A 1 -6.01 59.54 -6.49
CA MET A 1 -5.56 58.14 -6.76
C MET A 1 -6.72 57.18 -7.09
N LEU A 2 -7.99 57.53 -6.82
CA LEU A 2 -9.18 56.72 -7.14
C LEU A 2 -10.10 57.42 -8.17
N GLU A 3 -9.53 58.20 -9.10
CA GLU A 3 -10.32 59.01 -10.05
C GLU A 3 -10.44 58.38 -11.44
N ASN A 4 -9.86 57.20 -11.68
CA ASN A 4 -9.96 56.51 -12.95
C ASN A 4 -11.01 55.38 -12.89
N PRO A 5 -12.15 55.50 -13.61
CA PRO A 5 -13.20 54.48 -13.61
C PRO A 5 -12.73 53.13 -14.19
N LEU A 6 -11.61 53.14 -14.92
CA LEU A 6 -10.96 51.95 -15.47
C LEU A 6 -10.08 51.21 -14.44
N PHE A 7 -9.78 51.80 -13.28
CA PHE A 7 -8.86 51.20 -12.31
C PHE A 7 -9.43 49.91 -11.69
N ILE A 8 -10.71 49.90 -11.34
CA ILE A 8 -11.39 48.74 -10.75
C ILE A 8 -11.44 47.54 -11.72
N PRO A 9 -11.88 47.68 -12.99
CA PRO A 9 -11.88 46.55 -13.92
C PRO A 9 -10.47 46.09 -14.28
N VAL A 10 -9.48 46.99 -14.33
CA VAL A 10 -8.07 46.61 -14.54
C VAL A 10 -7.53 45.79 -13.36
N LEU A 11 -7.82 46.18 -12.13
CA LEU A 11 -7.45 45.43 -10.92
C LEU A 11 -8.10 44.04 -10.89
N LEU A 12 -9.39 43.95 -11.19
CA LEU A 12 -10.11 42.68 -11.27
C LEU A 12 -9.53 41.78 -12.37
N GLY A 13 -9.24 42.36 -13.54
CA GLY A 13 -8.58 41.64 -14.64
C GLY A 13 -7.20 41.12 -14.23
N ALA A 14 -6.38 41.96 -13.59
CA ALA A 14 -5.07 41.57 -13.08
C ALA A 14 -5.17 40.45 -12.04
N LEU A 15 -6.17 40.51 -11.15
CA LEU A 15 -6.42 39.48 -10.14
C LEU A 15 -6.80 38.13 -10.77
N VAL A 16 -7.66 38.13 -11.79
CA VAL A 16 -8.05 36.92 -12.51
C VAL A 16 -6.86 36.32 -13.26
N VAL A 17 -6.07 37.14 -13.94
CA VAL A 17 -4.87 36.69 -14.65
C VAL A 17 -3.86 36.08 -13.67
N LEU A 18 -3.64 36.73 -12.52
CA LEU A 18 -2.79 36.21 -11.46
C LEU A 18 -3.30 34.86 -10.93
N GLN A 19 -4.61 34.74 -10.68
CA GLN A 19 -5.23 33.50 -10.22
C GLN A 19 -5.03 32.36 -11.24
N LEU A 20 -5.21 32.64 -12.53
CA LEU A 20 -4.99 31.66 -13.59
C LEU A 20 -3.52 31.21 -13.68
N LEU A 21 -2.57 32.14 -13.49
CA LEU A 21 -1.15 31.80 -13.43
C LEU A 21 -0.82 30.89 -12.24
N VAL A 22 -1.38 31.18 -11.06
CA VAL A 22 -1.21 30.32 -9.88
C VAL A 22 -1.77 28.93 -10.14
N ILE A 23 -2.97 28.82 -10.70
CA ILE A 23 -3.58 27.53 -11.04
C ILE A 23 -2.72 26.78 -12.06
N ALA A 24 -2.26 27.45 -13.12
CA ALA A 24 -1.40 26.84 -14.13
C ALA A 24 -0.07 26.34 -13.55
N LEU A 25 0.53 27.10 -12.62
CA LEU A 25 1.74 26.70 -11.91
C LEU A 25 1.49 25.47 -11.03
N LEU A 26 0.40 25.47 -10.26
CA LEU A 26 0.00 24.34 -9.42
C LEU A 26 -0.24 23.08 -10.26
N LEU A 27 -0.92 23.19 -11.40
CA LEU A 27 -1.14 22.07 -12.32
C LEU A 27 0.18 21.57 -12.93
N ARG A 28 1.10 22.47 -13.28
CA ARG A 28 2.42 22.11 -13.82
C ARG A 28 3.29 21.40 -12.79
N VAL A 29 3.28 21.88 -11.54
CA VAL A 29 4.00 21.25 -10.43
C VAL A 29 3.37 19.91 -10.09
N SER A 30 2.05 19.85 -9.93
CA SER A 30 1.30 18.61 -9.70
C SER A 30 1.53 17.58 -10.79
N GLY A 31 1.56 17.99 -12.06
CA GLY A 31 1.86 17.11 -13.19
C GLY A 31 3.30 16.59 -13.17
N ARG A 32 4.27 17.42 -12.82
CA ARG A 32 5.68 17.01 -12.66
C ARG A 32 5.87 16.05 -11.49
N VAL A 33 5.26 16.36 -10.35
CA VAL A 33 5.27 15.49 -9.16
C VAL A 33 4.56 14.18 -9.47
N SER A 34 3.43 14.20 -10.18
CA SER A 34 2.72 12.99 -10.60
C SER A 34 3.56 12.14 -11.55
N ARG A 35 4.24 12.76 -12.51
CA ARG A 35 5.12 12.07 -13.46
C ARG A 35 6.32 11.45 -12.77
N LEU A 36 6.96 12.19 -11.86
CA LEU A 36 8.04 11.67 -11.02
C LEU A 36 7.52 10.55 -10.11
N SER A 37 6.37 10.72 -9.47
CA SER A 37 5.75 9.69 -8.64
C SER A 37 5.44 8.41 -9.44
N ARG A 38 5.05 8.51 -10.72
CA ARG A 38 4.82 7.33 -11.58
C ARG A 38 6.11 6.67 -12.04
N MET A 39 7.19 7.44 -12.17
CA MET A 39 8.52 6.91 -12.54
C MET A 39 9.25 6.31 -11.33
N LEU A 40 8.97 6.81 -10.13
CA LEU A 40 9.54 6.36 -8.86
C LEU A 40 8.66 5.32 -8.15
N ALA A 41 7.35 5.30 -8.40
CA ALA A 41 6.48 4.26 -7.89
C ALA A 41 6.85 2.97 -8.64
N PRO A 42 7.37 1.95 -7.95
CA PRO A 42 7.20 0.60 -8.47
C PRO A 42 5.69 0.44 -8.61
N ALA A 43 5.23 -0.10 -9.74
CA ALA A 43 3.84 -0.51 -9.91
C ALA A 43 3.34 -1.12 -8.58
N VAL A 44 2.11 -0.77 -8.18
CA VAL A 44 1.44 -1.13 -6.93
C VAL A 44 1.42 0.01 -5.90
N SER A 45 0.26 0.69 -5.89
CA SER A 45 -0.23 1.55 -4.80
C SER A 45 0.01 0.89 -3.43
N PRO A 46 0.45 1.61 -2.39
CA PRO A 46 0.73 1.03 -1.07
C PRO A 46 -0.49 0.29 -0.47
N VAL A 47 -1.71 0.74 -0.77
CA VAL A 47 -2.95 0.05 -0.37
C VAL A 47 -3.18 -1.24 -1.17
N GLY A 48 -2.77 -1.25 -2.45
CA GLY A 48 -2.82 -2.45 -3.29
C GLY A 48 -1.74 -3.46 -2.95
N ARG A 49 -0.59 -3.02 -2.42
CA ARG A 49 0.54 -3.88 -2.02
C ARG A 49 0.19 -4.64 -0.75
N ASP A 50 -0.35 -3.97 0.26
CA ASP A 50 -0.80 -4.63 1.49
C ASP A 50 -1.89 -5.68 1.21
N LEU A 51 -2.82 -5.39 0.30
CA LEU A 51 -3.85 -6.35 -0.11
C LEU A 51 -3.32 -7.49 -0.99
N ALA A 52 -2.36 -7.22 -1.87
CA ALA A 52 -1.71 -8.23 -2.70
C ALA A 52 -0.82 -9.14 -1.85
N ASP A 53 0.01 -8.58 -0.98
CA ASP A 53 0.88 -9.28 -0.05
C ASP A 53 0.05 -10.10 0.95
N ARG A 54 -1.07 -9.57 1.45
CA ARG A 54 -2.02 -10.35 2.26
C ARG A 54 -2.65 -11.49 1.48
N LYS A 55 -3.01 -11.28 0.21
CA LYS A 55 -3.64 -12.31 -0.62
C LYS A 55 -2.64 -13.40 -1.01
N GLU A 56 -1.39 -13.03 -1.30
CA GLU A 56 -0.29 -13.94 -1.57
C GLU A 56 0.09 -14.73 -0.31
N SER A 57 0.24 -14.05 0.84
CA SER A 57 0.44 -14.70 2.14
C SER A 57 -0.70 -15.68 2.49
N ASN A 58 -1.95 -15.33 2.19
CA ASN A 58 -3.09 -16.22 2.41
C ASN A 58 -3.08 -17.43 1.45
N ALA A 59 -2.67 -17.23 0.20
CA ALA A 59 -2.53 -18.30 -0.77
C ALA A 59 -1.42 -19.29 -0.38
N ASP A 60 -0.29 -18.77 0.11
CA ASP A 60 0.83 -19.60 0.54
C ASP A 60 0.53 -20.32 1.87
N GLN A 61 -0.16 -19.68 2.80
CA GLN A 61 -0.67 -20.34 4.00
C GLN A 61 -1.62 -21.50 3.66
N LYS A 62 -2.49 -21.33 2.66
CA LYS A 62 -3.38 -22.42 2.19
C LYS A 62 -2.61 -23.56 1.56
N LYS A 63 -1.55 -23.27 0.77
CA LYS A 63 -0.67 -24.30 0.20
C LYS A 63 0.09 -25.06 1.29
N TRP A 64 0.63 -24.37 2.29
CA TRP A 64 1.34 -25.01 3.41
C TRP A 64 0.40 -25.85 4.27
N PHE A 65 -0.83 -25.40 4.50
CA PHE A 65 -1.82 -26.19 5.23
C PHE A 65 -2.21 -27.46 4.45
N ALA A 66 -2.34 -27.36 3.12
CA ALA A 66 -2.56 -28.53 2.27
C ALA A 66 -1.38 -29.51 2.29
N GLN A 67 -0.13 -29.01 2.32
CA GLN A 67 1.07 -29.84 2.47
C GLN A 67 1.12 -30.54 3.83
N PHE A 68 0.79 -29.82 4.91
CA PHE A 68 0.69 -30.39 6.25
C PHE A 68 -0.33 -31.55 6.30
N LEU A 69 -1.53 -31.36 5.74
CA LEU A 69 -2.55 -32.42 5.69
C LEU A 69 -2.20 -33.57 4.74
N ALA A 70 -1.33 -33.33 3.76
CA ALA A 70 -0.82 -34.38 2.87
C ALA A 70 0.28 -35.23 3.54
N GLU A 71 1.10 -34.63 4.41
CA GLU A 71 2.16 -35.30 5.16
C GLU A 71 1.60 -36.09 6.36
N ASP A 72 0.51 -35.60 6.97
CA ASP A 72 -0.23 -36.29 8.03
C ASP A 72 -1.76 -36.18 7.85
N PRO A 73 -2.40 -37.14 7.16
CA PRO A 73 -3.84 -37.12 6.92
C PRO A 73 -4.66 -37.44 8.18
N GLU A 74 -4.06 -37.99 9.23
CA GLU A 74 -4.74 -38.25 10.51
C GLU A 74 -5.00 -36.94 11.26
N CYS A 75 -4.13 -35.95 11.08
CA CYS A 75 -4.35 -34.59 11.56
C CYS A 75 -5.61 -33.93 10.96
N ALA A 76 -6.10 -34.38 9.79
CA ALA A 76 -7.34 -33.88 9.20
C ALA A 76 -8.60 -34.29 9.97
N GLN A 77 -8.52 -35.37 10.77
CA GLN A 77 -9.63 -35.91 11.57
C GLN A 77 -9.73 -35.25 12.95
N LEU A 78 -8.70 -34.52 13.38
CA LEU A 78 -8.67 -33.83 14.68
C LEU A 78 -9.63 -32.63 14.70
N PRO A 79 -10.08 -32.16 15.89
CA PRO A 79 -10.81 -30.90 16.01
C PRO A 79 -10.00 -29.73 15.46
N LYS A 80 -10.64 -28.78 14.75
CA LYS A 80 -9.96 -27.61 14.11
C LYS A 80 -8.95 -26.90 15.02
N LYS A 81 -9.23 -26.78 16.33
CA LYS A 81 -8.32 -26.16 17.30
C LYS A 81 -6.97 -26.90 17.40
N GLU A 82 -7.01 -28.22 17.38
CA GLU A 82 -5.82 -29.08 17.43
C GLU A 82 -5.11 -29.12 16.09
N GLN A 83 -5.85 -29.11 14.97
CA GLN A 83 -5.27 -28.98 13.63
C GLN A 83 -4.40 -27.73 13.48
N PHE A 84 -4.90 -26.57 13.95
CA PHE A 84 -4.12 -25.32 13.90
C PHE A 84 -2.97 -25.27 14.91
N ALA A 85 -3.02 -26.06 15.99
CA ALA A 85 -1.90 -26.19 16.93
C ALA A 85 -0.79 -27.07 16.34
N ALA A 86 -1.16 -28.22 15.75
CA ALA A 86 -0.25 -29.11 15.04
C ALA A 86 0.38 -28.42 13.83
N PHE A 87 -0.41 -27.71 13.02
CA PHE A 87 0.09 -26.93 11.88
C PHE A 87 1.11 -25.87 12.28
N ARG A 88 0.93 -25.20 13.43
CA ARG A 88 1.91 -24.23 13.93
C ARG A 88 3.23 -24.90 14.33
N ARG A 89 3.18 -26.04 15.02
CA ARG A 89 4.38 -26.82 15.37
C ARG A 89 5.10 -27.31 14.13
N TRP A 90 4.37 -27.86 13.16
CA TRP A 90 4.92 -28.29 11.88
C TRP A 90 5.60 -27.15 11.12
N ARG A 91 5.01 -25.95 11.12
CA ARG A 91 5.65 -24.76 10.52
C ARG A 91 6.92 -24.33 11.25
N GLU A 92 6.98 -24.47 12.57
CA GLU A 92 8.18 -24.20 13.37
C GLU A 92 9.29 -25.22 13.07
N GLU A 93 8.97 -26.50 12.98
CA GLU A 93 9.90 -27.59 12.64
C GLU A 93 10.45 -27.45 11.22
N LYS A 94 9.62 -27.03 10.25
CA LYS A 94 10.04 -26.77 8.86
C LYS A 94 10.79 -25.44 8.70
N GLY A 95 11.04 -24.69 9.79
CA GLY A 95 11.77 -23.42 9.75
C GLY A 95 11.02 -22.29 9.05
N MET A 96 9.70 -22.41 8.87
CA MET A 96 8.84 -21.40 8.20
C MET A 96 8.37 -20.29 9.15
N ASN A 97 8.97 -20.22 10.34
CA ASN A 97 8.73 -19.16 11.32
C ASN A 97 9.98 -18.28 11.35
N TRP A 98 9.94 -17.14 10.65
CA TRP A 98 10.92 -16.07 10.84
C TRP A 98 10.64 -15.45 12.21
N LYS A 99 11.09 -16.11 13.28
CA LYS A 99 11.28 -15.40 14.54
C LYS A 99 12.32 -14.34 14.23
N SER A 100 11.90 -13.07 14.20
CA SER A 100 12.82 -11.93 14.22
C SER A 100 13.88 -12.22 15.27
N PRO A 101 15.17 -11.95 15.02
CA PRO A 101 16.20 -12.14 16.03
C PRO A 101 15.74 -11.39 17.28
N VAL A 102 15.44 -12.13 18.35
CA VAL A 102 15.25 -11.51 19.65
C VAL A 102 16.64 -11.05 20.03
N GLU A 103 16.87 -9.75 19.86
CA GLU A 103 18.11 -9.08 20.24
C GLU A 103 18.30 -9.29 21.75
N PRO A 104 19.37 -9.98 22.19
CA PRO A 104 19.63 -10.15 23.61
C PRO A 104 20.16 -8.83 24.17
N GLU A 105 19.52 -8.34 25.25
CA GLU A 105 20.02 -7.24 26.10
C GLU A 105 21.36 -7.58 26.77
#